data_AF-A0A7G5EFL5-F1
#
_entry.id   AF-A0A7G5EFL5-F1
#
_cell.length_a   1.000
_cell.length_b   1.000
_cell.length_c   1.000
_cell.angle_alpha   90.00
_cell.angle_beta   90.00
_cell.angle_gamma   90.00
#
_symmetry.space_group_name_H-M   'P 1'
#
loop_
_entity.id
_entity.type
_entity.pdbx_description
1 polymer ?
#
loop_
_entity_poly.entity_id
_entity_poly.type
_entity_poly.pdbx_seq_one_letter_code
_entity_poly.pdbx_strand_id
1 'polypeptide(L)'
;MSIAARLHHRGGLPRTRGAALLTVLVFSMLSILLALWAARTAWYGERVVGNDADYQRAFEAAEALLLDAELDIRGERADGRPCAYGGLPRGAAAGVCRSGGATKLPLENADVPAFLAALSAQPQRCIDALCAKRVGRQDIWNAPAAGTAPRRPGEQDLFALMRGGSGARYGQYTGAQLGDAAQPAHPILADRAEAEAGGWYWIEVIPYIDSKPGLISNAPSHQLELVGLLPHVVYRITAVAFGRKPDTLVVVEQSYARPRRKD
;
A
#
# COMPACT_ATOMS: atom_id res chain seq x y z
N MET A 1 -70.42 -3.59 -83.55
CA MET A 1 -70.38 -2.71 -82.36
C MET A 1 -71.06 -3.47 -81.23
N SER A 2 -70.38 -4.29 -80.44
CA SER A 2 -69.38 -3.97 -79.40
C SER A 2 -69.96 -3.08 -78.30
N ILE A 3 -70.09 -3.63 -77.08
CA ILE A 3 -69.41 -3.14 -75.86
C ILE A 3 -69.64 -4.17 -74.75
N ALA A 4 -68.55 -4.79 -74.30
CA ALA A 4 -68.49 -5.64 -73.12
C ALA A 4 -68.38 -4.76 -71.86
N ALA A 5 -69.20 -5.03 -70.84
CA ALA A 5 -69.17 -4.33 -69.57
C ALA A 5 -67.93 -4.74 -68.75
N ARG A 6 -67.06 -3.77 -68.46
CA ARG A 6 -65.89 -3.93 -67.57
C ARG A 6 -66.32 -4.03 -66.11
N LEU A 7 -65.75 -5.03 -65.44
CA LEU A 7 -65.75 -5.18 -63.98
C LEU A 7 -65.16 -3.94 -63.27
N HIS A 8 -65.79 -3.52 -62.19
CA HIS A 8 -65.20 -2.66 -61.17
C HIS A 8 -65.19 -3.39 -59.83
N HIS A 9 -64.07 -4.05 -59.55
CA HIS A 9 -63.77 -4.52 -58.21
C HIS A 9 -63.25 -3.32 -57.41
N ARG A 10 -64.11 -2.74 -56.57
CA ARG A 10 -63.69 -1.75 -55.57
C ARG A 10 -62.90 -2.48 -54.48
N GLY A 11 -61.58 -2.42 -54.55
CA GLY A 11 -60.70 -2.78 -53.44
C GLY A 11 -60.96 -1.84 -52.27
N GLY A 12 -61.50 -2.37 -51.17
CA GLY A 12 -61.62 -1.63 -49.91
C GLY A 12 -60.23 -1.37 -49.34
N LEU A 13 -59.88 -0.09 -49.15
CA LEU A 13 -58.70 0.30 -48.39
C LEU A 13 -58.90 -0.11 -46.92
N PRO A 14 -58.02 -0.92 -46.32
CA PRO A 14 -58.12 -1.26 -44.91
C PRO A 14 -57.93 0.00 -44.07
N ARG A 15 -58.95 0.32 -43.25
CA ARG A 15 -58.87 1.38 -42.24
C ARG A 15 -58.03 0.89 -41.06
N THR A 16 -56.73 1.13 -41.09
CA THR A 16 -55.88 1.08 -39.89
C THR A 16 -56.05 2.36 -39.10
N ARG A 17 -56.82 2.31 -38.01
CA ARG A 17 -56.95 3.42 -37.05
C ARG A 17 -56.87 2.87 -35.63
N GLY A 18 -55.75 3.13 -34.95
CA GLY A 18 -55.62 2.94 -33.49
C GLY A 18 -54.37 2.19 -33.00
N ALA A 19 -53.89 1.18 -33.73
CA ALA A 19 -52.84 0.28 -33.21
C ALA A 19 -51.39 0.81 -33.37
N ALA A 20 -51.13 1.69 -34.33
CA ALA A 20 -49.76 2.13 -34.66
C ALA A 20 -49.09 2.98 -33.55
N LEU A 21 -49.87 3.76 -32.79
CA LEU A 21 -49.34 4.54 -31.67
C LEU A 21 -48.93 3.63 -30.50
N LEU A 22 -49.75 2.61 -30.21
CA LEU A 22 -49.49 1.64 -29.15
C LEU A 22 -48.23 0.84 -29.43
N THR A 23 -48.04 0.35 -30.67
CA THR A 23 -46.85 -0.42 -31.03
C THR A 23 -45.59 0.41 -30.92
N VAL A 24 -45.59 1.66 -31.44
CA VAL A 24 -44.45 2.58 -31.32
C VAL A 24 -44.13 2.87 -29.86
N LEU A 25 -45.15 3.11 -29.02
CA LEU A 25 -44.94 3.38 -27.60
C LEU A 25 -44.33 2.18 -26.88
N VAL A 26 -44.82 0.96 -27.16
CA VAL A 26 -44.26 -0.28 -26.59
C VAL A 26 -42.82 -0.49 -27.02
N PHE A 27 -42.51 -0.36 -28.32
CA PHE A 27 -41.13 -0.49 -28.80
C PHE A 27 -40.21 0.60 -28.24
N SER A 28 -40.68 1.84 -28.13
CA SER A 28 -39.96 2.93 -27.48
C SER A 28 -39.70 2.62 -26.01
N MET A 29 -40.70 2.11 -25.28
CA MET A 29 -40.56 1.75 -23.87
C MET A 29 -39.56 0.61 -23.67
N LEU A 30 -39.64 -0.44 -24.49
CA LEU A 30 -38.67 -1.55 -24.46
C LEU A 30 -37.25 -1.07 -24.80
N SER A 31 -37.11 -0.17 -25.76
CA SER A 31 -35.80 0.42 -26.12
C SER A 31 -35.22 1.25 -24.98
N ILE A 32 -36.05 2.05 -24.29
CA ILE A 32 -35.62 2.82 -23.12
C ILE A 32 -35.23 1.90 -21.97
N LEU A 33 -35.98 0.82 -21.71
CA LEU A 33 -35.63 -0.17 -20.68
C LEU A 33 -34.28 -0.83 -20.96
N LEU A 34 -34.01 -1.19 -22.21
CA LEU A 34 -32.71 -1.74 -22.63
C LEU A 34 -31.58 -0.70 -22.46
N ALA A 35 -31.83 0.55 -22.85
CA ALA A 35 -30.85 1.63 -22.70
C ALA A 35 -30.53 1.92 -21.21
N LEU A 36 -31.54 1.96 -20.35
CA LEU A 36 -31.36 2.15 -18.91
C LEU A 36 -30.61 0.97 -18.28
N TRP A 37 -30.89 -0.26 -18.73
CA TRP A 37 -30.17 -1.44 -18.26
C TRP A 37 -28.69 -1.41 -18.67
N ALA A 38 -28.40 -1.07 -19.93
CA ALA A 38 -27.03 -0.89 -20.42
C ALA A 38 -26.28 0.21 -19.66
N ALA A 39 -26.92 1.37 -19.43
CA ALA A 39 -26.34 2.49 -18.70
C ALA A 39 -26.03 2.12 -17.24
N ARG A 40 -26.92 1.40 -16.57
CA ARG A 40 -26.70 0.92 -15.19
C ARG A 40 -25.53 -0.05 -15.11
N THR A 41 -25.41 -0.98 -16.06
CA THR A 41 -24.30 -1.93 -16.12
C THR A 41 -22.97 -1.22 -16.37
N ALA A 42 -22.92 -0.27 -17.30
CA ALA A 42 -21.72 0.52 -17.58
C ALA A 42 -21.24 1.31 -16.35
N TRP A 43 -22.17 1.97 -15.65
CA TRP A 43 -21.89 2.73 -14.44
C TRP A 43 -21.34 1.88 -13.29
N TYR A 44 -21.87 0.66 -13.10
CA TYR A 44 -21.30 -0.27 -12.12
C TYR A 44 -19.90 -0.73 -12.52
N GLY A 45 -19.67 -1.02 -13.80
CA GLY A 45 -18.35 -1.37 -14.32
C GLY A 45 -17.31 -0.29 -14.01
N GLU A 46 -17.60 0.97 -14.33
CA GLU A 46 -16.70 2.10 -14.06
C GLU A 46 -16.37 2.25 -12.57
N ARG A 47 -17.35 2.04 -11.68
CA ARG A 47 -17.11 2.10 -10.23
C ARG A 47 -16.16 1.02 -9.75
N VAL A 48 -16.38 -0.22 -10.18
CA VAL A 48 -15.55 -1.36 -9.78
C VAL A 48 -14.13 -1.19 -10.31
N VAL A 49 -13.99 -0.86 -11.60
CA VAL A 49 -12.68 -0.59 -12.23
C VAL A 49 -11.98 0.58 -11.56
N GLY A 50 -12.71 1.64 -11.23
CA GLY A 50 -12.14 2.78 -10.53
C GLY A 50 -11.64 2.43 -9.13
N ASN A 51 -12.32 1.53 -8.41
CA ASN A 51 -11.89 1.08 -7.09
C ASN A 51 -10.65 0.19 -7.16
N ASP A 52 -10.66 -0.78 -8.08
CA ASP A 52 -9.50 -1.64 -8.32
C ASP A 52 -8.28 -0.83 -8.74
N ALA A 53 -8.44 0.12 -9.68
CA ALA A 53 -7.36 0.99 -10.12
C ALA A 53 -6.81 1.89 -8.99
N ASP A 54 -7.63 2.31 -8.03
CA ASP A 54 -7.17 3.08 -6.87
C ASP A 54 -6.37 2.19 -5.89
N TYR A 55 -6.86 0.97 -5.64
CA TYR A 55 -6.16 -0.02 -4.82
C TYR A 55 -4.79 -0.38 -5.41
N GLN A 56 -4.71 -0.65 -6.72
CA GLN A 56 -3.44 -0.98 -7.38
C GLN A 56 -2.42 0.16 -7.25
N ARG A 57 -2.83 1.41 -7.43
CA ARG A 57 -1.94 2.57 -7.21
C ARG A 57 -1.49 2.71 -5.76
N ALA A 58 -2.39 2.46 -4.80
CA ALA A 58 -2.03 2.46 -3.39
C ALA A 58 -1.06 1.31 -3.05
N PHE A 59 -1.20 0.17 -3.72
CA PHE A 59 -0.28 -0.95 -3.59
C PHE A 59 1.11 -0.62 -4.13
N GLU A 60 1.20 -0.03 -5.33
CA GLU A 60 2.47 0.49 -5.89
C GLU A 60 3.13 1.50 -4.93
N ALA A 61 2.33 2.35 -4.28
CA ALA A 61 2.82 3.31 -3.28
C ALA A 61 3.41 2.61 -2.04
N ALA A 62 2.74 1.55 -1.57
CA ALA A 62 3.22 0.75 -0.45
C ALA A 62 4.51 -0.02 -0.81
N GLU A 63 4.62 -0.56 -2.03
CA GLU A 63 5.85 -1.20 -2.50
C GLU A 63 7.02 -0.20 -2.60
N ALA A 64 6.77 1.02 -3.07
CA ALA A 64 7.78 2.08 -3.07
C ALA A 64 8.27 2.42 -1.65
N LEU A 65 7.37 2.40 -0.66
CA LEU A 65 7.73 2.58 0.76
C LEU A 65 8.53 1.38 1.31
N LEU A 66 8.21 0.15 0.93
CA LEU A 66 9.00 -1.03 1.31
C LEU A 66 10.44 -0.92 0.78
N LEU A 67 10.60 -0.56 -0.49
CA LEU A 67 11.92 -0.34 -1.09
C LEU A 67 12.68 0.79 -0.42
N ASP A 68 12.00 1.87 -0.06
CA ASP A 68 12.59 2.99 0.69
C ASP A 68 13.08 2.54 2.08
N ALA A 69 12.27 1.75 2.79
CA ALA A 69 12.65 1.18 4.08
C ALA A 69 13.82 0.20 3.97
N GLU A 70 13.90 -0.58 2.89
CA GLU A 70 15.06 -1.44 2.63
C GLU A 70 16.33 -0.64 2.43
N LEU A 71 16.29 0.45 1.65
CA LEU A 71 17.44 1.35 1.47
C LEU A 71 17.86 1.98 2.80
N ASP A 72 16.90 2.38 3.64
CA ASP A 72 17.15 2.86 5.00
C ASP A 72 17.88 1.80 5.86
N ILE A 73 17.40 0.55 5.86
CA ILE A 73 18.07 -0.58 6.55
C ILE A 73 19.48 -0.80 5.99
N ARG A 74 19.67 -0.67 4.68
CA ARG A 74 20.98 -0.85 4.04
C ARG A 74 21.93 0.30 4.30
N GLY A 75 21.45 1.42 4.86
CA GLY A 75 22.22 2.65 4.95
C GLY A 75 22.58 3.18 3.57
N GLU A 76 21.67 3.10 2.61
CA GLU A 76 21.80 3.56 1.24
C GLU A 76 20.81 4.71 0.99
N ARG A 77 21.20 5.65 0.14
CA ARG A 77 20.32 6.71 -0.32
C ARG A 77 19.46 6.21 -1.48
N ALA A 78 18.44 6.99 -1.84
CA ALA A 78 17.62 6.71 -3.02
C ALA A 78 18.41 6.62 -4.34
N ASP A 79 19.62 7.21 -4.41
CA ASP A 79 20.53 7.11 -5.56
C ASP A 79 21.45 5.87 -5.52
N GLY A 80 21.23 4.95 -4.57
CA GLY A 80 21.98 3.71 -4.40
C GLY A 80 23.38 3.89 -3.82
N ARG A 81 23.81 5.12 -3.51
CA ARG A 81 25.10 5.36 -2.86
C ARG A 81 24.97 5.12 -1.35
N PRO A 82 26.00 4.53 -0.71
CA PRO A 82 25.98 4.32 0.73
C PRO A 82 26.00 5.67 1.46
N CYS A 83 25.41 5.70 2.64
CA CYS A 83 25.36 6.84 3.54
C CYS A 83 26.73 7.28 4.09
N ALA A 84 27.83 6.65 3.65
CA ALA A 84 29.18 6.85 4.15
C ALA A 84 30.26 7.15 3.06
N TYR A 85 29.92 7.61 1.86
CA TYR A 85 30.96 8.18 0.96
C TYR A 85 30.49 9.45 0.24
N GLY A 86 31.16 10.59 0.52
CA GLY A 86 30.94 11.87 -0.17
C GLY A 86 29.94 12.85 0.47
N GLY A 87 29.47 12.59 1.70
CA GLY A 87 28.56 13.47 2.44
C GLY A 87 27.09 13.39 1.98
N LEU A 88 26.20 13.94 2.81
CA LEU A 88 24.80 14.15 2.43
C LEU A 88 24.72 15.08 1.21
N PRO A 89 23.77 14.87 0.27
CA PRO A 89 23.52 15.85 -0.79
C PRO A 89 23.34 17.24 -0.18
N ARG A 90 23.88 18.28 -0.85
CA ARG A 90 23.75 19.66 -0.35
C ARG A 90 22.25 20.02 -0.26
N GLY A 91 21.80 20.41 0.93
CA GLY A 91 20.38 20.69 1.18
C GLY A 91 19.54 19.46 1.55
N ALA A 92 20.15 18.29 1.79
CA ALA A 92 19.43 17.14 2.33
C ALA A 92 18.85 17.46 3.71
N ALA A 93 17.63 16.95 3.96
CA ALA A 93 17.00 17.06 5.26
C ALA A 93 17.86 16.37 6.34
N ALA A 94 17.79 16.89 7.57
CA ALA A 94 18.62 16.40 8.69
C ALA A 94 18.40 14.92 9.03
N GLY A 95 17.25 14.33 8.65
CA GLY A 95 16.97 12.91 8.87
C GLY A 95 17.59 11.97 7.85
N VAL A 96 17.98 12.46 6.66
CA VAL A 96 18.52 11.60 5.60
C VAL A 96 19.77 10.85 6.12
N CYS A 97 19.89 9.58 5.76
CA CYS A 97 20.89 8.65 6.27
C CYS A 97 20.90 8.49 7.79
N ARG A 98 19.74 8.70 8.43
CA ARG A 98 19.61 8.74 9.90
C ARG A 98 20.71 9.63 10.52
N SER A 99 20.94 10.77 9.89
CA SER A 99 21.83 11.82 10.39
C SER A 99 21.07 12.75 11.35
N GLY A 100 21.72 13.82 11.83
CA GLY A 100 21.03 14.84 12.63
C GLY A 100 20.50 14.37 13.99
N GLY A 101 20.99 13.25 14.52
CA GLY A 101 20.56 12.70 15.81
C GLY A 101 19.46 11.64 15.73
N ALA A 102 18.98 11.29 14.53
CA ALA A 102 18.05 10.18 14.36
C ALA A 102 18.67 8.84 14.79
N THR A 103 17.82 7.97 15.35
CA THR A 103 18.21 6.66 15.85
C THR A 103 18.70 5.78 14.70
N LYS A 104 19.88 5.17 14.87
CA LYS A 104 20.50 4.29 13.87
C LYS A 104 20.21 2.83 14.16
N LEU A 105 20.20 2.00 13.11
CA LEU A 105 20.10 0.56 13.25
C LEU A 105 21.35 -0.01 13.95
N PRO A 106 21.22 -1.04 14.80
CA PRO A 106 22.37 -1.70 15.39
C PRO A 106 23.20 -2.38 14.31
N LEU A 107 24.53 -2.22 14.39
CA LEU A 107 25.48 -2.85 13.44
C LEU A 107 26.14 -4.10 14.04
N GLU A 108 26.11 -4.22 15.36
CA GLU A 108 26.73 -5.32 16.10
C GLU A 108 25.73 -5.99 17.05
N ASN A 109 25.93 -7.28 17.31
CA ASN A 109 25.09 -8.05 18.23
C ASN A 109 25.07 -7.48 19.65
N ALA A 110 26.18 -6.87 20.08
CA ALA A 110 26.33 -6.28 21.41
C ALA A 110 25.37 -5.08 21.61
N ASP A 111 25.00 -4.37 20.54
CA ASP A 111 24.16 -3.19 20.62
C ASP A 111 22.67 -3.52 20.65
N VAL A 112 22.28 -4.68 20.12
CA VAL A 112 20.87 -5.09 19.95
C VAL A 112 20.08 -5.05 21.27
N PRO A 113 20.58 -5.57 22.41
CA PRO A 113 19.81 -5.55 23.66
C PRO A 113 19.51 -4.13 24.16
N ALA A 114 20.50 -3.24 24.17
CA ALA A 114 20.33 -1.85 24.60
C ALA A 114 19.41 -1.08 23.65
N PHE A 115 19.57 -1.30 22.35
CA PHE A 115 18.72 -0.74 21.30
C PHE A 115 17.25 -1.15 21.47
N LEU A 116 16.96 -2.45 21.63
CA LEU A 116 15.60 -2.94 21.82
C LEU A 116 14.98 -2.51 23.14
N ALA A 117 15.77 -2.35 24.20
CA ALA A 117 15.31 -1.80 25.47
C ALA A 117 14.88 -0.34 25.31
N ALA A 118 15.67 0.48 24.60
CA ALA A 118 15.35 1.88 24.31
C ALA A 118 14.06 1.99 23.49
N LEU A 119 13.90 1.18 22.44
CA LEU A 119 12.64 1.14 21.66
C LEU A 119 11.46 0.69 22.53
N SER A 120 11.63 -0.35 23.34
CA SER A 120 10.54 -0.90 24.15
C SER A 120 10.03 0.03 25.25
N ALA A 121 10.84 1.00 25.66
CA ALA A 121 10.45 2.01 26.65
C ALA A 121 9.54 3.12 26.08
N GLN A 122 9.40 3.18 24.76
CA GLN A 122 8.69 4.27 24.09
C GLN A 122 7.20 3.97 23.87
N PRO A 123 6.36 5.00 23.72
CA PRO A 123 5.02 4.84 23.17
C PRO A 123 5.09 4.12 21.82
N GLN A 124 4.15 3.20 21.56
CA GLN A 124 4.16 2.32 20.37
C GLN A 124 5.45 1.48 20.21
N ARG A 125 6.37 1.54 21.17
CA ARG A 125 7.67 0.86 21.13
C ARG A 125 8.51 1.23 19.91
N CYS A 126 8.43 2.48 19.46
CA CYS A 126 9.10 2.97 18.26
C CYS A 126 9.86 4.28 18.50
N ILE A 127 10.99 4.46 17.81
CA ILE A 127 11.75 5.72 17.69
C ILE A 127 12.23 5.83 16.24
N ASP A 128 12.01 6.98 15.62
CA ASP A 128 12.45 7.28 14.25
C ASP A 128 12.12 6.16 13.25
N ALA A 129 10.88 5.67 13.31
CA ALA A 129 10.36 4.55 12.52
C ALA A 129 11.06 3.19 12.73
N LEU A 130 11.91 3.06 13.73
CA LEU A 130 12.44 1.78 14.20
C LEU A 130 11.61 1.32 15.39
N CYS A 131 11.14 0.09 15.36
CA CYS A 131 10.23 -0.45 16.36
C CYS A 131 10.78 -1.74 16.98
N ALA A 132 10.52 -1.94 18.27
CA ALA A 132 10.66 -3.26 18.86
C ALA A 132 9.50 -4.16 18.38
N LYS A 133 9.72 -5.48 18.40
CA LYS A 133 8.70 -6.48 18.06
C LYS A 133 7.37 -6.21 18.80
N ARG A 134 6.27 -6.15 18.05
CA ARG A 134 4.88 -6.12 18.56
C ARG A 134 4.66 -7.07 19.76
N VAL A 135 3.96 -6.59 20.78
CA VAL A 135 3.43 -7.41 21.88
C VAL A 135 1.90 -7.41 21.87
N GLY A 136 1.32 -8.49 22.38
CA GLY A 136 -0.13 -8.68 22.38
C GLY A 136 -0.65 -8.93 20.96
N ARG A 137 -1.69 -8.19 20.59
CA ARG A 137 -2.33 -8.27 19.27
C ARG A 137 -1.33 -8.09 18.12
N GLN A 138 -1.41 -8.99 17.14
CA GLN A 138 -0.59 -8.94 15.93
C GLN A 138 -1.32 -8.25 14.78
N ASP A 139 -2.65 -8.24 14.82
CA ASP A 139 -3.58 -7.65 13.85
C ASP A 139 -3.75 -6.14 14.06
N ILE A 140 -2.64 -5.40 14.01
CA ILE A 140 -2.66 -3.96 14.27
C ILE A 140 -3.49 -3.16 13.25
N TRP A 141 -3.73 -3.74 12.06
CA TRP A 141 -4.49 -3.16 10.96
C TRP A 141 -6.01 -3.23 11.12
N ASN A 142 -6.52 -4.12 11.98
CA ASN A 142 -7.94 -4.16 12.25
C ASN A 142 -8.27 -3.09 13.29
N ALA A 143 -9.14 -2.15 12.91
CA ALA A 143 -9.76 -1.28 13.90
C ALA A 143 -10.48 -2.17 14.93
N PRO A 144 -10.29 -1.93 16.24
CA PRO A 144 -11.02 -2.67 17.25
C PRO A 144 -12.53 -2.51 16.98
N ALA A 145 -13.25 -3.61 16.68
CA ALA A 145 -14.70 -3.56 16.52
C ALA A 145 -15.35 -3.00 17.80
N ALA A 146 -16.52 -2.37 17.70
CA ALA A 146 -17.25 -1.89 18.88
C ALA A 146 -17.39 -3.04 19.92
N GLY A 147 -16.93 -2.79 21.15
CA GLY A 147 -16.92 -3.80 22.23
C GLY A 147 -15.63 -4.63 22.35
N THR A 148 -14.63 -4.40 21.50
CA THR A 148 -13.29 -4.97 21.70
C THR A 148 -12.60 -4.33 22.91
N ALA A 149 -11.88 -5.15 23.68
CA ALA A 149 -11.14 -4.68 24.84
C ALA A 149 -10.09 -3.63 24.42
N PRO A 150 -9.90 -2.56 25.23
CA PRO A 150 -8.90 -1.54 24.96
C PRO A 150 -7.50 -2.17 24.82
N ARG A 151 -6.63 -1.50 24.04
CA ARG A 151 -5.23 -1.92 23.89
C ARG A 151 -4.53 -1.99 25.23
N ARG A 152 -3.84 -3.11 25.49
CA ARG A 152 -3.02 -3.25 26.69
C ARG A 152 -1.81 -2.31 26.58
N PRO A 153 -1.24 -1.86 27.71
CA PRO A 153 0.00 -1.07 27.69
C PRO A 153 1.09 -1.78 26.87
N GLY A 154 1.68 -1.05 25.92
CA GLY A 154 2.73 -1.56 25.02
C GLY A 154 2.22 -2.26 23.74
N GLU A 155 0.91 -2.52 23.60
CA GLU A 155 0.34 -2.94 22.31
C GLU A 155 0.40 -1.79 21.31
N GLN A 156 0.78 -2.11 20.08
CA GLN A 156 0.85 -1.14 18.99
C GLN A 156 -0.52 -0.90 18.35
N ASP A 157 -0.71 0.31 17.84
CA ASP A 157 -1.88 0.77 17.08
C ASP A 157 -1.45 1.32 15.72
N LEU A 158 -2.12 0.89 14.64
CA LEU A 158 -1.83 1.33 13.29
C LEU A 158 -1.85 2.86 13.14
N PHE A 159 -2.88 3.54 13.64
CA PHE A 159 -3.01 4.99 13.50
C PHE A 159 -1.99 5.77 14.34
N ALA A 160 -1.60 5.23 15.51
CA ALA A 160 -0.51 5.78 16.32
C ALA A 160 0.88 5.54 15.69
N LEU A 161 1.05 4.47 14.92
CA LEU A 161 2.27 4.21 14.14
C LEU A 161 2.39 5.16 12.93
N MET A 162 1.26 5.61 12.36
CA MET A 162 1.18 6.60 11.28
C MET A 162 1.36 8.04 11.77
N ARG A 163 2.36 8.27 12.64
CA ARG A 163 2.74 9.60 13.13
C ARG A 163 4.25 9.77 13.09
N GLY A 164 4.69 11.03 13.00
CA GLY A 164 6.11 11.37 13.08
C GLY A 164 6.75 10.81 14.36
N GLY A 165 7.92 10.22 14.22
CA GLY A 165 8.63 9.51 15.29
C GLY A 165 8.31 8.01 15.32
N SER A 166 7.05 7.61 15.26
CA SER A 166 6.67 6.19 15.23
C SER A 166 6.81 5.56 13.84
N GLY A 167 6.48 6.32 12.80
CA GLY A 167 6.59 5.94 11.40
C GLY A 167 7.34 6.99 10.59
N ALA A 168 7.77 6.58 9.39
CA ALA A 168 8.50 7.41 8.44
C ALA A 168 7.69 7.62 7.17
N ARG A 169 7.83 8.81 6.59
CA ARG A 169 7.35 9.11 5.24
C ARG A 169 8.38 8.66 4.20
N TYR A 170 7.92 8.45 2.97
CA TYR A 170 8.79 8.18 1.81
C TYR A 170 9.94 9.19 1.72
N GLY A 171 11.17 8.70 1.62
CA GLY A 171 12.37 9.52 1.48
C GLY A 171 12.89 10.13 2.78
N GLN A 172 12.22 9.93 3.93
CA GLN A 172 12.61 10.58 5.19
C GLN A 172 14.03 10.20 5.63
N TYR A 173 14.40 8.92 5.49
CA TYR A 173 15.73 8.42 5.87
C TYR A 173 16.64 8.10 4.67
N THR A 174 16.11 7.99 3.45
CA THR A 174 16.90 7.70 2.23
C THR A 174 17.19 8.93 1.37
N GLY A 175 16.44 10.02 1.58
CA GLY A 175 16.48 11.21 0.72
C GLY A 175 15.74 11.05 -0.61
N ALA A 176 14.88 10.03 -0.78
CA ALA A 176 14.04 9.92 -1.96
C ALA A 176 13.19 11.16 -2.18
N GLN A 177 13.18 11.66 -3.41
CA GLN A 177 12.47 12.89 -3.77
C GLN A 177 11.04 12.57 -4.22
N LEU A 178 10.10 13.45 -3.85
CA LEU A 178 8.71 13.33 -4.27
C LEU A 178 8.44 13.91 -5.67
N GLY A 179 9.46 14.46 -6.33
CA GLY A 179 9.28 15.28 -7.54
C GLY A 179 8.71 16.65 -7.19
N ASP A 180 8.00 17.26 -8.15
CA ASP A 180 7.31 18.54 -7.98
C ASP A 180 5.79 18.40 -8.18
N ALA A 181 5.05 19.48 -8.01
CA ALA A 181 3.58 19.46 -8.14
C ALA A 181 3.09 19.14 -9.57
N ALA A 182 3.91 19.39 -10.60
CA ALA A 182 3.59 19.08 -11.99
C ALA A 182 4.02 17.66 -12.40
N GLN A 183 5.07 17.13 -11.77
CA GLN A 183 5.65 15.81 -12.01
C GLN A 183 5.99 15.12 -10.68
N PRO A 184 4.97 14.65 -9.93
CA PRO A 184 5.22 13.92 -8.71
C PRO A 184 5.81 12.54 -9.03
N ALA A 185 6.86 12.14 -8.31
CA ALA A 185 7.46 10.81 -8.43
C ALA A 185 6.44 9.70 -8.08
N HIS A 186 5.61 9.97 -7.06
CA HIS A 186 4.47 9.12 -6.73
C HIS A 186 3.28 9.98 -6.26
N PRO A 187 2.16 10.05 -7.03
CA PRO A 187 1.05 10.95 -6.72
C PRO A 187 0.33 10.70 -5.37
N ILE A 188 0.38 9.47 -4.86
CA ILE A 188 -0.10 9.13 -3.51
C ILE A 188 0.90 9.58 -2.44
N LEU A 189 2.17 9.18 -2.51
CA LEU A 189 3.18 9.51 -1.48
C LEU A 189 3.53 11.01 -1.40
N ALA A 190 3.24 11.75 -2.46
CA ALA A 190 3.35 13.21 -2.48
C ALA A 190 2.32 13.90 -1.57
N ASP A 191 1.17 13.26 -1.31
CA ASP A 191 0.18 13.78 -0.39
C ASP A 191 0.65 13.58 1.06
N ARG A 192 0.81 14.70 1.77
CA ARG A 192 1.21 14.75 3.18
C ARG A 192 0.33 15.68 3.99
N ALA A 193 -0.84 16.03 3.47
CA ALA A 193 -1.74 17.00 4.10
C ALA A 193 -2.16 16.54 5.50
N GLU A 194 -2.41 15.25 5.66
CA GLU A 194 -2.92 14.65 6.90
C GLU A 194 -2.14 13.38 7.27
N ALA A 195 -2.33 12.90 8.51
CA ALA A 195 -1.75 11.63 8.96
C ALA A 195 -2.28 10.44 8.14
N GLU A 196 -3.57 10.46 7.78
CA GLU A 196 -4.27 9.43 7.01
C GLU A 196 -4.26 9.73 5.49
N ALA A 197 -3.22 10.42 5.02
CA ALA A 197 -2.98 10.69 3.60
C ALA A 197 -1.57 10.23 3.20
N GLY A 198 -1.41 9.87 1.93
CA GLY A 198 -0.16 9.37 1.37
C GLY A 198 0.23 8.02 1.94
N GLY A 199 1.42 7.90 2.54
CA GLY A 199 1.82 6.64 3.15
C GLY A 199 2.93 6.76 4.20
N TRP A 200 3.12 5.66 4.92
CA TRP A 200 4.03 5.51 6.05
C TRP A 200 4.71 4.15 6.01
N TYR A 201 5.92 4.07 6.54
CA TYR A 201 6.55 2.80 6.87
C TYR A 201 7.14 2.82 8.28
N TRP A 202 7.32 1.64 8.85
CA TRP A 202 8.17 1.43 10.02
C TRP A 202 8.85 0.06 9.93
N ILE A 203 9.95 -0.07 10.67
CA ILE A 203 10.85 -1.21 10.63
C ILE A 203 10.90 -1.82 12.03
N GLU A 204 10.32 -2.99 12.20
CA GLU A 204 10.50 -3.76 13.43
C GLU A 204 11.80 -4.54 13.39
N VAL A 205 12.61 -4.39 14.43
CA VAL A 205 13.87 -5.13 14.61
C VAL A 205 13.60 -6.35 15.47
N ILE A 206 13.72 -7.55 14.90
CA ILE A 206 13.39 -8.81 15.55
C ILE A 206 14.68 -9.62 15.72
N PRO A 207 15.23 -9.73 16.94
CA PRO A 207 16.39 -10.56 17.16
C PRO A 207 16.02 -12.04 17.00
N TYR A 208 16.93 -12.82 16.43
CA TYR A 208 16.85 -14.27 16.41
C TYR A 208 18.08 -14.85 17.10
N ILE A 209 17.94 -16.08 17.60
CA ILE A 209 19.04 -16.82 18.20
C ILE A 209 19.84 -17.51 17.12
N ASP A 210 21.16 -17.31 17.09
CA ASP A 210 22.05 -18.10 16.24
C ASP A 210 22.20 -19.51 16.82
N SER A 211 21.26 -20.39 16.50
CA SER A 211 21.44 -21.82 16.70
C SER A 211 22.46 -22.30 15.67
N LYS A 212 23.74 -22.38 16.07
CA LYS A 212 24.84 -22.89 15.22
C LYS A 212 24.36 -24.10 14.40
N PRO A 213 24.42 -24.07 13.06
CA PRO A 213 23.95 -25.17 12.20
C PRO A 213 24.59 -26.53 12.51
N GLY A 214 25.78 -26.53 13.14
CA GLY A 214 26.51 -27.74 13.52
C GLY A 214 25.83 -28.64 14.58
N LEU A 215 24.69 -28.24 15.16
CA LEU A 215 23.86 -29.08 16.03
C LEU A 215 22.70 -29.78 15.30
N ILE A 216 22.49 -29.49 14.01
CA ILE A 216 21.60 -30.28 13.16
C ILE A 216 22.49 -31.18 12.31
N SER A 217 22.76 -32.39 12.81
CA SER A 217 23.68 -33.38 12.20
C SER A 217 23.22 -33.94 10.84
N ASN A 218 22.24 -33.33 10.18
CA ASN A 218 21.70 -33.68 8.86
C ASN A 218 21.00 -32.50 8.18
N ALA A 219 21.48 -31.26 8.37
CA ALA A 219 20.95 -30.11 7.63
C ALA A 219 21.11 -30.35 6.11
N PRO A 220 20.02 -30.48 5.33
CA PRO A 220 20.15 -30.65 3.90
C PRO A 220 20.83 -29.40 3.31
N SER A 221 21.56 -29.57 2.20
CA SER A 221 22.18 -28.53 1.38
C SER A 221 21.23 -27.44 0.84
N HIS A 222 19.97 -27.46 1.27
CA HIS A 222 18.90 -26.53 0.92
C HIS A 222 18.51 -25.59 2.08
N GLN A 223 19.19 -25.65 3.23
CA GLN A 223 18.96 -24.68 4.31
C GLN A 223 19.70 -23.37 4.02
N LEU A 224 19.01 -22.25 4.20
CA LEU A 224 19.61 -20.92 4.10
C LEU A 224 20.56 -20.75 5.29
N GLU A 225 21.87 -20.75 5.03
CA GLU A 225 22.86 -20.52 6.06
C GLU A 225 22.75 -19.06 6.52
N LEU A 226 22.16 -18.84 7.71
CA LEU A 226 22.05 -17.52 8.34
C LEU A 226 23.40 -17.04 8.92
N VAL A 227 24.47 -17.82 8.69
CA VAL A 227 25.85 -17.53 9.08
C VAL A 227 26.33 -16.31 8.28
N GLY A 228 26.52 -15.19 8.97
CA GLY A 228 26.95 -13.92 8.36
C GLY A 228 25.90 -12.80 8.37
N LEU A 229 24.69 -13.06 8.85
CA LEU A 229 23.74 -12.02 9.26
C LEU A 229 24.22 -11.40 10.58
N LEU A 230 24.94 -10.29 10.48
CA LEU A 230 25.36 -9.46 11.61
C LEU A 230 24.67 -8.09 11.51
N PRO A 231 23.94 -7.65 12.55
CA PRO A 231 23.57 -8.43 13.74
C PRO A 231 22.54 -9.53 13.44
N HIS A 232 22.33 -10.45 14.39
CA HIS A 232 21.35 -11.54 14.32
C HIS A 232 19.92 -11.01 14.47
N VAL A 233 19.48 -10.21 13.51
CA VAL A 233 18.15 -9.63 13.45
C VAL A 233 17.52 -9.88 12.09
N VAL A 234 16.22 -10.07 12.09
CA VAL A 234 15.37 -9.95 10.91
C VAL A 234 14.56 -8.68 11.06
N TYR A 235 14.45 -7.93 9.98
CA TYR A 235 13.64 -6.73 9.93
C TYR A 235 12.26 -7.10 9.40
N ARG A 236 11.21 -6.63 10.08
CA ARG A 236 9.85 -6.69 9.54
C ARG A 236 9.42 -5.28 9.20
N ILE A 237 9.32 -5.02 7.91
CA ILE A 237 8.92 -3.73 7.37
C ILE A 237 7.40 -3.80 7.21
N THR A 238 6.69 -2.82 7.74
CA THR A 238 5.28 -2.61 7.41
C THR A 238 5.15 -1.27 6.72
N ALA A 239 4.58 -1.30 5.52
CA ALA A 239 4.26 -0.12 4.73
C ALA A 239 2.75 0.02 4.60
N VAL A 240 2.28 1.26 4.70
CA VAL A 240 0.87 1.62 4.64
C VAL A 240 0.70 2.75 3.64
N ALA A 241 -0.27 2.63 2.75
CA ALA A 241 -0.62 3.66 1.79
C ALA A 241 -2.13 3.85 1.68
N PHE A 242 -2.55 5.11 1.65
CA PHE A 242 -3.92 5.53 1.45
C PHE A 242 -4.16 5.80 -0.04
N GLY A 243 -5.18 5.16 -0.61
CA GLY A 243 -5.66 5.50 -1.94
C GLY A 243 -6.34 6.88 -1.97
N ARG A 244 -6.76 7.32 -3.17
CA ARG A 244 -7.47 8.60 -3.30
C ARG A 244 -8.97 8.46 -3.09
N LYS A 245 -9.50 7.24 -3.12
CA LYS A 245 -10.88 6.97 -2.77
C LYS A 245 -11.02 6.80 -1.25
N PRO A 246 -12.17 7.21 -0.68
CA PRO A 246 -12.48 6.91 0.71
C PRO A 246 -12.28 5.42 1.01
N ASP A 247 -11.80 5.10 2.21
CA ASP A 247 -11.62 3.75 2.73
C ASP A 247 -10.62 2.87 1.95
N THR A 248 -9.89 3.42 0.97
CA THR A 248 -8.82 2.67 0.31
C THR A 248 -7.55 2.73 1.16
N LEU A 249 -7.26 1.62 1.82
CA LEU A 249 -6.06 1.44 2.62
C LEU A 249 -5.34 0.16 2.20
N VAL A 250 -4.07 0.29 1.87
CA VAL A 250 -3.18 -0.83 1.62
C VAL A 250 -2.18 -0.94 2.75
N VAL A 251 -2.04 -2.15 3.31
CA VAL A 251 -1.01 -2.50 4.29
C VAL A 251 -0.24 -3.69 3.73
N VAL A 252 1.07 -3.51 3.53
CA VAL A 252 1.97 -4.57 3.07
C VAL A 252 3.03 -4.80 4.13
N GLU A 253 3.33 -6.06 4.38
CA GLU A 253 4.35 -6.47 5.34
C GLU A 253 5.40 -7.34 4.66
N GLN A 254 6.67 -7.06 4.91
CA GLN A 254 7.80 -7.79 4.37
C GLN A 254 8.79 -8.15 5.48
N SER A 255 9.29 -9.39 5.45
CA SER A 255 10.46 -9.78 6.25
C SER A 255 11.73 -9.62 5.41
N TYR A 256 12.69 -8.86 5.93
CA TYR A 256 13.94 -8.52 5.27
C TYR A 256 15.12 -8.91 6.15
N ALA A 257 16.05 -9.69 5.62
CA ALA A 257 17.30 -10.07 6.28
C ALA A 257 18.45 -9.91 5.29
N ARG A 258 19.54 -9.27 5.70
CA ARG A 258 20.69 -8.97 4.84
C ARG A 258 21.99 -9.48 5.46
N PRO A 259 22.78 -10.30 4.74
CA PRO A 259 24.13 -10.63 5.17
C PRO A 259 25.02 -9.40 5.02
N ARG A 260 25.89 -9.16 6.01
CA ARG A 260 26.88 -8.09 5.89
C ARG A 260 27.78 -8.42 4.70
N ARG A 261 27.91 -7.49 3.75
CA ARG A 261 28.88 -7.65 2.65
C ARG A 261 30.27 -7.70 3.28
N LYS A 262 31.02 -8.75 2.98
CA LYS A 262 32.42 -8.86 3.40
C LYS A 262 33.19 -7.86 2.54
N ASP A 263 33.76 -6.84 3.17
CA ASP A 263 34.71 -5.93 2.52
C ASP A 263 35.98 -6.71 2.10
#